data_AF-G5Q203-F1
#
_entry.id   AF-G5Q203-F1
#
_cell.length_a   1.000
_cell.length_b   1.000
_cell.length_c   1.000
_cell.angle_alpha   90.00
_cell.angle_beta   90.00
_cell.angle_gamma   90.00
#
_symmetry.space_group_name_H-M   'P 1'
#
loop_
_entity.id
_entity.type
_entity.pdbx_description
1 polymer ?
#
loop_
_entity_poly.entity_id
_entity_poly.type
_entity_poly.pdbx_seq_one_letter_code
_entity_poly.pdbx_strand_id
1 'polypeptide(L)' 'MKPSIVAKLEALHERHEEVQALLGDAGIIADQDRFRALSR' A
#
# COMPACT_ATOMS: atom_id res chain seq x y z
N MET A 1 -22.48 2.63 -10.01
CA MET A 1 -21.29 1.76 -10.13
C MET A 1 -21.70 0.30 -9.96
N LYS A 2 -21.04 -0.66 -10.61
CA LYS A 2 -21.30 -2.09 -10.35
C LYS A 2 -20.81 -2.45 -8.94
N PRO A 3 -21.56 -3.20 -8.11
CA PRO A 3 -21.13 -3.59 -6.76
C PRO A 3 -19.76 -4.28 -6.74
N SER A 4 -19.48 -5.09 -7.76
CA SER A 4 -18.18 -5.77 -7.93
C SER A 4 -17.00 -4.82 -8.16
N ILE A 5 -17.23 -3.61 -8.68
CA ILE A 5 -16.18 -2.61 -8.86
C ILE A 5 -15.92 -1.91 -7.53
N VAL A 6 -16.98 -1.58 -6.78
CA VAL A 6 -16.86 -0.97 -5.45
C VAL A 6 -16.04 -1.85 -4.51
N ALA A 7 -16.39 -3.13 -4.39
CA ALA A 7 -15.66 -4.08 -3.55
C ALA A 7 -14.17 -4.21 -3.93
N LYS A 8 -13.84 -4.16 -5.23
CA LYS A 8 -12.45 -4.19 -5.69
C LYS A 8 -11.68 -2.92 -5.36
N LEU A 9 -12.35 -1.76 -5.41
CA LEU A 9 -11.76 -0.48 -5.06
C LEU A 9 -11.54 -0.35 -3.55
N GLU A 10 -12.47 -0.84 -2.73
CA GLU A 10 -12.32 -0.92 -1.28
C GLU A 10 -11.11 -1.79 -0.90
N ALA A 11 -11.03 -3.00 -1.45
CA ALA A 11 -9.88 -3.88 -1.21
C ALA A 11 -8.54 -3.28 -1.70
N LEU A 12 -8.56 -2.52 -2.80
CA LEU A 12 -7.37 -1.81 -3.29
C LEU A 12 -6.99 -0.67 -2.34
N HIS A 13 -7.98 0.04 -1.80
CA HIS A 13 -7.78 1.15 -0.87
C HIS A 13 -7.15 0.66 0.43
N GLU A 14 -7.68 -0.41 1.03
CA GLU A 14 -7.12 -1.03 2.25
C GLU A 14 -5.64 -1.41 2.06
N ARG A 15 -5.30 -2.03 0.93
CA ARG A 15 -3.90 -2.37 0.61
C ARG A 15 -3.00 -1.15 0.44
N HIS A 16 -3.52 -0.03 -0.08
CA HIS A 16 -2.75 1.20 -0.16
C HIS A 16 -2.49 1.80 1.22
N GLU A 17 -3.46 1.75 2.14
CA GLU A 17 -3.26 2.20 3.52
C GLU A 17 -2.18 1.37 4.23
N GLU A 18 -2.18 0.04 4.03
CA GLU A 18 -1.14 -0.85 4.55
C GLU A 18 0.26 -0.47 4.01
N VAL A 19 0.38 -0.25 2.69
CA VAL A 19 1.65 0.15 2.08
C VAL A 19 2.11 1.52 2.58
N GLN A 20 1.21 2.47 2.76
CA GLN A 20 1.55 3.79 3.32
C GLN A 20 2.06 3.68 4.75
N ALA A 21 1.44 2.83 5.59
CA ALA A 21 1.94 2.56 6.94
C ALA A 21 3.36 1.98 6.91
N LEU A 22 3.62 1.02 6.00
CA LEU A 22 4.96 0.43 5.83
C LEU A 22 5.99 1.46 5.34
N LEU A 23 5.62 2.37 4.45
CA LEU A 23 6.53 3.42 3.97
C LEU A 23 6.87 4.48 5.04
N GLY A 24 6.05 4.59 6.08
CA GLY A 24 6.34 5.41 7.27
C GLY A 24 7.18 4.71 8.33
N ASP A 25 7.38 3.39 8.23
CA ASP A 25 8.17 2.63 9.19
C ASP A 25 9.67 2.91 9.06
N ALA A 26 10.33 3.21 10.16
CA ALA A 26 11.75 3.57 10.17
C ALA A 26 12.67 2.42 9.71
N GLY A 27 12.29 1.17 9.97
CA GLY A 27 13.03 0.00 9.51
C GLY A 27 12.94 -0.19 8.00
N ILE A 28 11.75 0.01 7.43
CA ILE A 28 11.54 0.02 5.97
C ILE A 28 12.27 1.19 5.32
N ILE A 29 12.22 2.40 5.89
CA ILE A 29 12.95 3.57 5.37
C ILE A 29 14.46 3.31 5.34
N ALA A 30 15.00 2.63 6.36
CA ALA A 30 16.41 2.27 6.41
C ALA A 30 16.80 1.20 5.37
N ASP A 31 15.87 0.30 5.01
CA ASP A 31 16.05 -0.68 3.93
C ASP A 31 15.63 -0.09 2.58
N GLN A 32 16.61 0.51 1.88
CA GLN A 32 16.38 1.20 0.62
C GLN A 32 15.85 0.30 -0.51
N ASP A 33 16.14 -1.00 -0.51
CA ASP A 33 15.62 -1.91 -1.54
C ASP A 33 14.14 -2.19 -1.30
N ARG A 34 13.74 -2.43 -0.04
CA ARG A 34 12.33 -2.62 0.32
C ARG A 34 11.52 -1.34 0.15
N PHE A 35 12.05 -0.19 0.56
CA PHE A 35 11.38 1.11 0.40
C PHE A 35 11.06 1.41 -1.06
N ARG A 36 12.04 1.22 -1.96
CA ARG A 36 11.87 1.43 -3.41
C ARG A 36 10.90 0.42 -4.03
N ALA A 37 10.87 -0.81 -3.52
CA ALA A 37 9.95 -1.83 -3.98
C ALA A 37 8.49 -1.50 -3.63
N LEU A 38 8.24 -0.96 -2.44
CA LEU A 38 6.90 -0.58 -1.95
C LEU A 38 6.39 0.75 -2.53
N SER A 39 7.29 1.60 -3.04
CA SER A 39 6.94 2.92 -3.62
C SER A 39 6.55 2.87 -5.10
N ARG A 40 6.47 1.68 -5.71
CA ARG A 40 6.08 1.46 -7.12
C ARG A 40 4.62 1.05 -7.23
#